data_AF-A0A847YGF9-F1
#
_entry.id   AF-A0A847YGF9-F1
#
_cell.length_a   1.000
_cell.length_b   1.000
_cell.length_c   1.000
_cell.angle_alpha   90.00
_cell.angle_beta   90.00
_cell.angle_gamma   90.00
#
_symmetry.space_group_name_H-M   'P 1'
#
loop_
_entity.id
_entity.type
_entity.pdbx_description
1 polymer ?
#
loop_
_entity_poly.entity_id
_entity_poly.type
_entity_poly.pdbx_seq_one_letter_code
_entity_poly.pdbx_strand_id
1 'polypeptide(L)'
;MDQAVFTSQASTHAQGYHLAAASADLTDEERRALTRWGPSHDSVPDPLRRTAIVSSFRLPSGRAAVARTFAHGAEYSRRGAIRWYTQFVVLDEPIFCRFAANPFAILTAAVAGGCLNVHDSLPPVLPAIRLLGKASPVDVAGIEYAAALVGPRFLLQVLEQLLAHNGPVILAGCERYQRIIAGILSLLPVSFRSGISFTTGLIPSAQRPFRIQPFHGPPIELERIKRERGATVVDFSRSPAELPAGAHPWTKFIAYVLGGSRWHLLKALFRREDLPKCDDSSGLQALGRLCLEEIVYSSGVPKIKHTADRLEVTAARHLTPDAAPQPAVPSPDEEPSELAPAVPSPSSSETGKTHGYPLGGDPLNPANRSSASEDSGGAASDPAALRLWSIAAEHAFLAWQEGPESFARFQAQWATLRSRLPGAIPDTVLGAAVRRFKDALACPPTAENDGTVRIRQFRELLSLLTEE
;
A
#
# COMPACT_ATOMS: atom_id res chain seq x y z
N MET A 1 8.48 -20.43 4.99
CA MET A 1 7.91 -19.38 4.12
C MET A 1 8.46 -19.60 2.75
N ASP A 2 7.58 -19.49 1.77
CA ASP A 2 7.88 -19.79 0.39
C ASP A 2 7.94 -18.51 -0.43
N GLN A 3 8.51 -18.62 -1.61
CA GLN A 3 8.52 -17.54 -2.56
C GLN A 3 8.30 -18.02 -3.98
N ALA A 4 7.89 -17.10 -4.82
CA ALA A 4 7.80 -17.33 -6.25
C ALA A 4 8.15 -16.06 -7.02
N VAL A 5 8.66 -16.23 -8.23
CA VAL A 5 8.96 -15.13 -9.14
C VAL A 5 8.09 -15.29 -10.37
N PHE A 6 7.36 -14.23 -10.69
CA PHE A 6 6.56 -14.09 -11.89
C PHE A 6 7.14 -12.97 -12.75
N THR A 7 7.54 -13.31 -13.97
CA THR A 7 8.16 -12.37 -14.90
C THR A 7 8.05 -12.88 -16.33
N SER A 8 8.44 -12.05 -17.29
CA SER A 8 8.59 -12.45 -18.69
C SER A 8 10.01 -13.00 -18.89
N GLN A 9 10.11 -14.30 -19.21
CA GLN A 9 11.37 -14.96 -19.53
C GLN A 9 11.18 -15.82 -20.78
N ALA A 10 12.22 -15.91 -21.61
CA ALA A 10 12.23 -16.88 -22.70
C ALA A 10 12.37 -18.29 -22.12
N SER A 11 11.35 -19.11 -22.34
CA SER A 11 11.43 -20.54 -22.10
C SER A 11 11.13 -21.28 -23.40
N THR A 12 11.58 -22.53 -23.50
CA THR A 12 11.34 -23.39 -24.67
C THR A 12 9.85 -23.66 -24.89
N HIS A 13 9.00 -23.51 -23.86
CA HIS A 13 7.60 -23.94 -23.86
C HIS A 13 6.59 -22.80 -23.69
N ALA A 14 7.01 -21.61 -23.24
CA ALA A 14 6.12 -20.49 -23.00
C ALA A 14 6.79 -19.16 -23.33
N GLN A 15 6.05 -18.31 -24.05
CA GLN A 15 6.38 -16.90 -24.25
C GLN A 15 5.44 -16.03 -23.41
N GLY A 16 5.98 -14.96 -22.84
CA GLY A 16 5.24 -14.00 -22.04
C GLY A 16 5.36 -14.20 -20.53
N TYR A 17 4.45 -13.57 -19.79
CA TYR A 17 4.47 -13.52 -18.33
C TYR A 17 3.95 -14.81 -17.71
N HIS A 18 4.77 -15.46 -16.90
CA HIS A 18 4.42 -16.69 -16.20
C HIS A 18 5.20 -16.80 -14.87
N LEU A 19 4.88 -17.82 -14.08
CA LEU A 19 5.63 -18.15 -12.87
C LEU A 19 6.95 -18.82 -13.27
N ALA A 20 8.02 -18.05 -13.29
CA ALA A 20 9.33 -18.48 -13.81
C ALA A 20 10.13 -19.30 -12.79
N ALA A 21 9.91 -19.07 -11.49
CA ALA A 21 10.52 -19.87 -10.43
C ALA A 21 9.62 -19.90 -9.18
N ALA A 22 9.73 -20.97 -8.40
CA ALA A 22 8.95 -21.17 -7.18
C ALA A 22 9.75 -21.99 -6.15
N SER A 23 9.46 -21.80 -4.86
CA SER A 23 9.92 -22.71 -3.80
C SER A 23 9.25 -24.08 -3.94
N ALA A 24 9.92 -25.12 -3.44
CA ALA A 24 9.47 -26.50 -3.56
C ALA A 24 8.11 -26.75 -2.89
N ASP A 25 7.85 -26.11 -1.75
CA ASP A 25 6.66 -26.37 -0.93
C ASP A 25 5.39 -25.65 -1.42
N LEU A 26 5.47 -24.87 -2.51
CA LEU A 26 4.27 -24.28 -3.13
C LEU A 26 3.50 -25.33 -3.90
N THR A 27 2.24 -25.54 -3.50
CA THR A 27 1.30 -26.45 -4.16
C THR A 27 0.93 -25.97 -5.56
N ASP A 28 0.48 -26.87 -6.44
CA ASP A 28 0.05 -26.51 -7.79
C ASP A 28 -1.14 -25.54 -7.80
N GLU A 29 -2.04 -25.65 -6.83
CA GLU A 29 -3.17 -24.73 -6.69
C GLU A 29 -2.71 -23.32 -6.33
N GLU A 30 -1.75 -23.18 -5.42
CA GLU A 30 -1.14 -21.91 -5.09
C GLU A 30 -0.38 -21.32 -6.27
N ARG A 31 0.39 -22.13 -7.00
CA ARG A 31 1.10 -21.69 -8.22
C ARG A 31 0.12 -21.12 -9.25
N ARG A 32 -0.98 -21.82 -9.53
CA ARG A 32 -2.05 -21.34 -10.42
C ARG A 32 -2.69 -20.05 -9.89
N ALA A 33 -2.92 -19.94 -8.59
CA ALA A 33 -3.43 -18.71 -7.99
C ALA A 33 -2.44 -17.55 -8.18
N LEU A 34 -1.15 -17.74 -7.87
CA LEU A 34 -0.11 -16.72 -8.04
C LEU A 34 0.00 -16.25 -9.50
N THR A 35 -0.11 -17.16 -10.47
CA THR A 35 -0.14 -16.80 -11.90
C THR A 35 -1.32 -15.87 -12.24
N ARG A 36 -2.52 -16.12 -11.69
CA ARG A 36 -3.69 -15.24 -11.90
C ARG A 36 -3.51 -13.86 -11.26
N TRP A 37 -2.85 -13.82 -10.10
CA TRP A 37 -2.57 -12.57 -9.38
C TRP A 37 -1.39 -11.78 -9.94
N GLY A 38 -0.53 -12.43 -10.73
CA GLY A 38 0.56 -11.77 -11.47
C GLY A 38 0.04 -10.68 -12.42
N PRO A 39 0.77 -9.57 -12.58
CA PRO A 39 0.41 -8.53 -13.53
C PRO A 39 0.61 -9.01 -14.97
N SER A 40 -0.33 -8.73 -15.87
CA SER A 40 -0.04 -8.79 -17.31
C SER A 40 0.77 -7.56 -17.74
N HIS A 41 1.31 -7.57 -18.96
CA HIS A 41 2.03 -6.44 -19.55
C HIS A 41 1.27 -5.10 -19.38
N ASP A 42 -0.02 -5.10 -19.71
CA ASP A 42 -0.87 -3.89 -19.66
C ASP A 42 -1.54 -3.66 -18.31
N SER A 43 -1.14 -4.39 -17.26
CA SER A 43 -1.73 -4.24 -15.92
C SER A 43 -1.08 -3.12 -15.11
N VAL A 44 -0.03 -2.47 -15.61
CA VAL A 44 0.68 -1.39 -14.92
C VAL A 44 0.50 -0.08 -15.71
N PRO A 45 -0.15 0.95 -15.14
CA PRO A 45 -0.61 2.12 -15.90
C PRO A 45 0.51 3.07 -16.34
N ASP A 46 1.64 3.09 -15.63
CA ASP A 46 2.76 3.97 -15.93
C ASP A 46 4.09 3.24 -15.73
N PRO A 47 4.82 2.92 -16.82
CA PRO A 47 6.14 2.29 -16.74
C PRO A 47 7.20 3.17 -16.05
N LEU A 48 7.01 4.49 -16.01
CA LEU A 48 7.95 5.43 -15.40
C LEU A 48 7.78 5.53 -13.89
N ARG A 49 6.73 4.92 -13.32
CA ARG A 49 6.59 4.81 -11.87
C ARG A 49 7.70 3.94 -11.31
N ARG A 50 8.63 4.62 -10.64
CA ARG A 50 9.78 3.98 -9.98
C ARG A 50 9.40 3.25 -8.70
N THR A 51 8.26 3.58 -8.11
CA THR A 51 7.83 2.95 -6.87
C THR A 51 7.32 1.54 -7.16
N ALA A 52 7.93 0.54 -6.53
CA ALA A 52 7.50 -0.85 -6.63
C ALA A 52 6.04 -1.01 -6.18
N ILE A 53 5.20 -1.65 -6.98
CA ILE A 53 3.81 -1.94 -6.64
C ILE A 53 3.76 -3.05 -5.59
N VAL A 54 2.96 -2.86 -4.55
CA VAL A 54 2.71 -3.86 -3.51
C VAL A 54 1.30 -4.40 -3.70
N SER A 55 1.15 -5.72 -3.61
CA SER A 55 -0.16 -6.36 -3.54
C SER A 55 -0.21 -7.39 -2.41
N SER A 56 -1.37 -7.60 -1.83
CA SER A 56 -1.61 -8.61 -0.78
C SER A 56 -2.94 -9.29 -1.00
N PHE A 57 -2.98 -10.61 -0.83
CA PHE A 57 -4.19 -11.42 -1.02
C PHE A 57 -4.05 -12.79 -0.34
N ARG A 58 -5.15 -13.53 -0.24
CA ARG A 58 -5.17 -14.91 0.28
C ARG A 58 -5.12 -15.92 -0.85
N LEU A 59 -4.35 -16.98 -0.64
CA LEU A 59 -4.32 -18.15 -1.52
C LEU A 59 -5.43 -19.13 -1.16
N PRO A 60 -5.81 -20.05 -2.06
CA PRO A 60 -6.81 -21.10 -1.77
C PRO A 60 -6.46 -21.97 -0.56
N SER A 61 -5.17 -22.18 -0.30
CA SER A 61 -4.66 -22.87 0.89
C SER A 61 -4.92 -22.13 2.21
N GLY A 62 -5.43 -20.90 2.16
CA GLY A 62 -5.55 -20.01 3.31
C GLY A 62 -4.25 -19.32 3.69
N ARG A 63 -3.12 -19.52 2.97
CA ARG A 63 -1.89 -18.75 3.22
C ARG A 63 -2.01 -17.32 2.70
N ALA A 64 -1.26 -16.40 3.30
CA ALA A 64 -1.15 -15.03 2.79
C ALA A 64 -0.07 -14.95 1.70
N ALA A 65 -0.35 -14.22 0.63
CA ALA A 65 0.65 -13.88 -0.39
C ALA A 65 0.84 -12.35 -0.43
N VAL A 66 2.10 -11.92 -0.31
CA VAL A 66 2.51 -10.52 -0.46
C VAL A 66 3.41 -10.41 -1.68
N ALA A 67 3.02 -9.58 -2.64
CA ALA A 67 3.72 -9.40 -3.90
C ALA A 67 4.40 -8.03 -3.95
N ARG A 68 5.63 -8.00 -4.46
CA ARG A 68 6.35 -6.77 -4.85
C ARG A 68 6.63 -6.83 -6.34
N THR A 69 6.08 -5.90 -7.10
CA THR A 69 6.24 -5.77 -8.55
C THR A 69 7.01 -4.50 -8.89
N PHE A 70 8.02 -4.58 -9.73
CA PHE A 70 8.76 -3.40 -10.22
C PHE A 70 9.31 -3.65 -11.63
N ALA A 71 9.65 -2.57 -12.31
CA ALA A 71 10.29 -2.62 -13.63
C ALA A 71 11.73 -3.14 -13.47
N HIS A 72 12.12 -4.13 -14.27
CA HIS A 72 13.47 -4.67 -14.24
C HIS A 72 13.92 -5.24 -15.58
N GLY A 73 14.71 -4.45 -16.30
CA GLY A 73 15.27 -4.81 -17.60
C GLY A 73 14.28 -4.68 -18.76
N ALA A 74 14.77 -4.97 -19.96
CA ALA A 74 13.95 -5.02 -21.16
C ALA A 74 13.20 -6.35 -21.24
N GLU A 75 11.99 -6.32 -21.79
CA GLU A 75 11.23 -7.51 -22.13
C GLU A 75 11.97 -8.30 -23.21
N TYR A 76 11.90 -9.63 -23.12
CA TYR A 76 12.52 -10.53 -24.10
C TYR A 76 12.10 -10.28 -25.54
N SER A 77 10.90 -9.70 -25.76
CA SER A 77 10.30 -9.47 -27.07
C SER A 77 11.13 -8.59 -28.03
N ARG A 78 12.27 -8.02 -27.58
CA ARG A 78 13.15 -7.09 -28.31
C ARG A 78 12.45 -5.82 -28.81
N ARG A 79 11.19 -5.59 -28.42
CA ARG A 79 10.40 -4.39 -28.78
C ARG A 79 10.65 -3.21 -27.84
N GLY A 80 11.62 -3.32 -26.92
CA GLY A 80 11.96 -2.26 -25.98
C GLY A 80 10.92 -2.05 -24.86
N ALA A 81 9.95 -2.96 -24.74
CA ALA A 81 9.01 -2.94 -23.62
C ALA A 81 9.73 -3.23 -22.30
N ILE A 82 9.16 -2.76 -21.19
CA ILE A 82 9.71 -2.99 -19.86
C ILE A 82 9.29 -4.37 -19.36
N ARG A 83 10.25 -5.13 -18.83
CA ARG A 83 9.96 -6.37 -18.12
C ARG A 83 9.50 -6.06 -16.71
N TRP A 84 8.30 -6.50 -16.35
CA TRP A 84 7.84 -6.49 -14.97
C TRP A 84 8.38 -7.70 -14.22
N TYR A 85 8.94 -7.45 -13.04
CA TYR A 85 9.43 -8.47 -12.13
C TYR A 85 8.57 -8.46 -10.88
N THR A 86 7.83 -9.54 -10.65
CA THR A 86 6.98 -9.72 -9.47
C THR A 86 7.55 -10.83 -8.60
N GLN A 87 7.91 -10.50 -7.36
CA GLN A 87 8.30 -11.48 -6.37
C GLN A 87 7.21 -11.61 -5.32
N PHE A 88 6.75 -12.84 -5.09
CA PHE A 88 5.78 -13.22 -4.08
C PHE A 88 6.50 -13.78 -2.85
N VAL A 89 6.05 -13.37 -1.67
CA VAL A 89 6.35 -14.00 -0.38
C VAL A 89 5.07 -14.64 0.13
N VAL A 90 5.11 -15.95 0.36
CA VAL A 90 3.96 -16.73 0.83
C VAL A 90 4.19 -17.15 2.29
N LEU A 91 3.22 -16.82 3.14
CA LEU A 91 3.32 -16.93 4.58
C LEU A 91 2.16 -17.72 5.17
N ASP A 92 2.47 -18.58 6.12
CA ASP A 92 1.48 -19.19 7.00
C ASP A 92 0.91 -18.15 7.96
N GLU A 93 -0.31 -18.40 8.44
CA GLU A 93 -1.05 -17.46 9.31
C GLU A 93 -0.24 -17.00 10.53
N PRO A 94 0.43 -17.89 11.30
CA PRO A 94 1.17 -17.44 12.49
C PRO A 94 2.28 -16.44 12.16
N ILE A 95 2.93 -16.61 11.01
CA ILE A 95 4.00 -15.71 10.58
C ILE A 95 3.42 -14.39 10.08
N PHE A 96 2.31 -14.44 9.35
CA PHE A 96 1.62 -13.23 8.89
C PHE A 96 1.12 -12.39 10.09
N CYS A 97 0.54 -13.03 11.11
CA CYS A 97 0.14 -12.39 12.36
C CYS A 97 1.32 -11.84 13.17
N ARG A 98 2.50 -12.48 13.15
CA ARG A 98 3.71 -11.95 13.81
C ARG A 98 4.12 -10.57 13.29
N PHE A 99 3.82 -10.29 12.02
CA PHE A 99 3.98 -8.97 11.41
C PHE A 99 2.67 -8.16 11.43
N ALA A 100 1.78 -8.44 12.39
CA ALA A 100 0.50 -7.78 12.58
C ALA A 100 -0.36 -7.71 11.30
N ALA A 101 -0.27 -8.74 10.45
CA ALA A 101 -0.92 -8.79 9.13
C ALA A 101 -0.65 -7.52 8.30
N ASN A 102 0.58 -6.99 8.37
CA ASN A 102 1.02 -5.81 7.63
C ASN A 102 1.97 -6.22 6.48
N PRO A 103 1.48 -6.25 5.22
CA PRO A 103 2.30 -6.63 4.06
C PRO A 103 3.52 -5.74 3.84
N PHE A 104 3.46 -4.45 4.21
CA PHE A 104 4.59 -3.54 4.06
C PHE A 104 5.71 -3.82 5.06
N ALA A 105 5.37 -4.23 6.29
CA ALA A 105 6.35 -4.65 7.28
C ALA A 105 7.05 -5.96 6.85
N ILE A 106 6.30 -6.88 6.23
CA ILE A 106 6.83 -8.14 5.67
C ILE A 106 7.83 -7.85 4.55
N LEU A 107 7.46 -6.99 3.59
CA LEU A 107 8.38 -6.62 2.51
C LEU A 107 9.61 -5.89 3.03
N THR A 108 9.46 -4.97 3.99
CA THR A 108 10.60 -4.31 4.64
C THR A 108 11.55 -5.33 5.27
N ALA A 109 11.03 -6.31 6.02
CA ALA A 109 11.84 -7.37 6.63
C ALA A 109 12.50 -8.27 5.57
N ALA A 110 11.79 -8.58 4.48
CA ALA A 110 12.32 -9.41 3.40
C ALA A 110 13.45 -8.70 2.63
N VAL A 111 13.31 -7.40 2.36
CA VAL A 111 14.39 -6.57 1.76
C VAL A 111 15.58 -6.48 2.71
N ALA A 112 15.34 -6.17 3.99
CA ALA A 112 16.42 -6.07 4.98
C ALA A 112 17.18 -7.38 5.19
N GLY A 113 16.50 -8.52 5.05
CA GLY A 113 17.09 -9.85 5.08
C GLY A 113 17.74 -10.29 3.76
N GLY A 114 17.80 -9.44 2.73
CA GLY A 114 18.36 -9.79 1.41
C GLY A 114 17.60 -10.91 0.71
N CYS A 115 16.32 -11.10 1.03
CA CYS A 115 15.50 -12.20 0.49
C CYS A 115 14.79 -11.82 -0.81
N LEU A 116 14.68 -10.52 -1.11
CA LEU A 116 14.04 -9.99 -2.32
C LEU A 116 15.06 -9.52 -3.37
N ASN A 117 16.04 -10.37 -3.65
CA ASN A 117 17.05 -10.11 -4.66
C ASN A 117 16.45 -10.31 -6.05
N VAL A 118 16.87 -9.45 -6.98
CA VAL A 118 16.47 -9.57 -8.38
C VAL A 118 17.45 -10.53 -9.05
N HIS A 119 16.90 -11.51 -9.76
CA HIS A 119 17.71 -12.54 -10.41
C HIS A 119 17.81 -12.27 -11.92
N ASP A 120 19.03 -12.13 -12.43
CA ASP A 120 19.29 -12.09 -13.88
C ASP A 120 19.02 -13.47 -14.51
N SER A 121 19.46 -14.53 -13.83
CA SER A 121 19.13 -15.92 -14.13
C SER A 121 18.44 -16.54 -12.92
N LEU A 122 17.18 -16.95 -13.11
CA LEU A 122 16.40 -17.55 -12.04
C LEU A 122 16.86 -18.99 -11.76
N PRO A 123 17.04 -19.38 -10.48
CA PRO A 123 17.28 -20.77 -10.14
C PRO A 123 16.01 -21.61 -10.41
N PRO A 124 16.13 -22.91 -10.70
CA PRO A 124 14.98 -23.77 -10.96
C PRO A 124 14.06 -23.91 -9.73
N VAL A 125 14.63 -23.80 -8.53
CA VAL A 125 13.91 -23.82 -7.26
C VAL A 125 14.42 -22.67 -6.40
N LEU A 126 13.51 -21.84 -5.90
CA LEU A 126 13.86 -20.73 -5.01
C LEU A 126 14.03 -21.23 -3.57
N PRO A 127 15.07 -20.78 -2.85
CA PRO A 127 15.27 -21.16 -1.46
C PRO A 127 14.15 -20.60 -0.57
N ALA A 128 13.86 -21.29 0.54
CA ALA A 128 12.91 -20.78 1.53
C ALA A 128 13.41 -19.47 2.16
N ILE A 129 12.50 -18.56 2.47
CA ILE A 129 12.80 -17.27 3.09
C ILE A 129 12.72 -17.39 4.62
N ARG A 130 13.62 -16.68 5.33
CA ARG A 130 13.53 -16.45 6.78
C ARG A 130 13.39 -14.95 7.05
N LEU A 131 12.23 -14.54 7.53
CA LEU A 131 11.97 -13.17 7.96
C LEU A 131 12.34 -13.00 9.42
N LEU A 132 13.12 -11.96 9.70
CA LEU A 132 13.49 -11.55 11.05
C LEU A 132 12.56 -10.44 11.56
N GLY A 133 12.34 -10.40 12.87
CA GLY A 133 11.57 -9.36 13.53
C GLY A 133 10.06 -9.62 13.62
N LYS A 134 9.36 -8.54 13.99
CA LYS A 134 7.90 -8.46 14.20
C LYS A 134 7.44 -7.03 13.92
N ALA A 135 6.15 -6.83 13.72
CA ALA A 135 5.58 -5.49 13.54
C ALA A 135 4.69 -5.10 14.72
N SER A 136 4.60 -3.80 15.01
CA SER A 136 3.59 -3.27 15.92
C SER A 136 2.21 -3.39 15.28
N PRO A 137 1.17 -3.80 16.04
CA PRO A 137 -0.20 -3.76 15.56
C PRO A 137 -0.64 -2.36 15.12
N VAL A 138 -0.15 -1.30 15.78
CA VAL A 138 -0.48 0.08 15.42
C VAL A 138 0.80 0.81 15.01
N ASP A 139 0.87 1.20 13.73
CA ASP A 139 1.89 2.10 13.20
C ASP A 139 1.38 3.54 13.23
N VAL A 140 1.61 4.23 14.35
CA VAL A 140 1.14 5.62 14.55
C VAL A 140 1.76 6.56 13.53
N ALA A 141 3.06 6.42 13.24
CA ALA A 141 3.75 7.27 12.28
C ALA A 141 3.17 7.09 10.88
N GLY A 142 2.87 5.84 10.49
CA GLY A 142 2.20 5.54 9.22
C GLY A 142 0.80 6.14 9.12
N ILE A 143 0.00 6.07 10.19
CA ILE A 143 -1.34 6.67 10.25
C ILE A 143 -1.26 8.20 10.14
N GLU A 144 -0.41 8.84 10.94
CA GLU A 144 -0.24 10.29 10.94
C GLU A 144 0.26 10.79 9.58
N TYR A 145 1.17 10.05 8.95
CA TYR A 145 1.63 10.35 7.60
C TYR A 145 0.50 10.26 6.57
N ALA A 146 -0.31 9.19 6.61
CA ALA A 146 -1.45 9.04 5.72
C ALA A 146 -2.47 10.16 5.94
N ALA A 147 -2.75 10.52 7.19
CA ALA A 147 -3.66 11.60 7.54
C ALA A 147 -3.11 12.98 7.11
N ALA A 148 -1.80 13.20 7.18
CA ALA A 148 -1.16 14.42 6.69
C ALA A 148 -1.14 14.51 5.15
N LEU A 149 -1.23 13.38 4.47
CA LEU A 149 -1.23 13.30 3.01
C LEU A 149 -2.62 13.55 2.42
N VAL A 150 -3.66 12.86 2.91
CA VAL A 150 -5.03 12.96 2.36
C VAL A 150 -6.03 13.59 3.31
N GLY A 151 -5.70 13.78 4.59
CA GLY A 151 -6.63 14.26 5.61
C GLY A 151 -7.33 13.10 6.35
N PRO A 152 -7.62 13.25 7.65
CA PRO A 152 -8.23 12.19 8.46
C PRO A 152 -9.64 11.81 7.98
N ARG A 153 -10.42 12.77 7.45
CA ARG A 153 -11.77 12.52 6.92
C ARG A 153 -11.76 11.54 5.74
N PHE A 154 -10.76 11.63 4.87
CA PHE A 154 -10.62 10.71 3.75
C PHE A 154 -10.24 9.30 4.19
N LEU A 155 -9.38 9.15 5.21
CA LEU A 155 -9.11 7.83 5.79
C LEU A 155 -10.38 7.20 6.36
N LEU A 156 -11.21 7.99 7.04
CA LEU A 156 -12.48 7.54 7.59
C LEU A 156 -13.47 7.13 6.49
N GLN A 157 -13.51 7.84 5.36
CA GLN A 157 -14.33 7.42 4.22
C GLN A 157 -13.86 6.10 3.62
N VAL A 158 -12.55 5.90 3.42
CA VAL A 158 -12.06 4.62 2.90
C VAL A 158 -12.42 3.48 3.85
N LEU A 159 -12.27 3.68 5.16
CA LEU A 159 -12.71 2.72 6.18
C LEU A 159 -14.21 2.47 6.09
N GLU A 160 -15.03 3.52 6.04
CA GLU A 160 -16.48 3.38 5.95
C GLU A 160 -16.87 2.58 4.71
N GLN A 161 -16.30 2.90 3.55
CA GLN A 161 -16.59 2.21 2.31
C GLN A 161 -16.18 0.74 2.35
N LEU A 162 -15.06 0.43 3.00
CA LEU A 162 -14.55 -0.93 3.15
C LEU A 162 -15.41 -1.79 4.09
N LEU A 163 -16.00 -1.17 5.11
CA LEU A 163 -16.77 -1.86 6.16
C LEU A 163 -18.26 -1.96 5.82
N ALA A 164 -18.83 -0.91 5.23
CA ALA A 164 -20.25 -0.84 4.87
C ALA A 164 -20.57 -1.54 3.54
N HIS A 165 -19.58 -1.72 2.66
CA HIS A 165 -19.77 -2.34 1.36
C HIS A 165 -18.89 -3.58 1.16
N ASN A 166 -19.47 -4.61 0.55
CA ASN A 166 -18.74 -5.84 0.21
C ASN A 166 -17.96 -5.72 -1.10
N GLY A 167 -18.18 -4.66 -1.89
CA GLY A 167 -17.51 -4.43 -3.18
C GLY A 167 -16.09 -3.85 -3.06
N PRO A 168 -15.39 -3.66 -4.19
CA PRO A 168 -14.10 -3.00 -4.22
C PRO A 168 -14.20 -1.51 -3.88
N VAL A 169 -13.23 -1.00 -3.12
CA VAL A 169 -13.02 0.42 -2.87
C VAL A 169 -11.91 0.92 -3.78
N ILE A 170 -12.25 1.82 -4.69
CA ILE A 170 -11.31 2.43 -5.63
C ILE A 170 -10.81 3.75 -5.07
N LEU A 171 -9.49 3.93 -5.04
CA LEU A 171 -8.82 5.14 -4.56
C LEU A 171 -8.35 5.96 -5.76
N ALA A 172 -8.77 7.21 -5.87
CA ALA A 172 -8.39 8.10 -6.96
C ALA A 172 -7.82 9.43 -6.44
N GLY A 173 -7.13 10.18 -7.31
CA GLY A 173 -6.67 11.54 -6.97
C GLY A 173 -5.44 11.61 -6.06
N CYS A 174 -4.67 10.52 -5.92
CA CYS A 174 -3.38 10.54 -5.21
C CYS A 174 -2.33 9.69 -5.94
N GLU A 175 -1.08 9.74 -5.48
CA GLU A 175 0.03 8.95 -6.01
C GLU A 175 0.66 8.02 -4.97
N ARG A 176 0.56 8.35 -3.68
CA ARG A 176 1.25 7.63 -2.59
C ARG A 176 0.36 6.60 -1.90
N TYR A 177 -0.33 5.76 -2.69
CA TYR A 177 -1.30 4.79 -2.16
C TYR A 177 -0.71 3.78 -1.17
N GLN A 178 0.58 3.45 -1.28
CA GLN A 178 1.24 2.57 -0.31
C GLN A 178 1.13 3.10 1.11
N ARG A 179 1.37 4.40 1.30
CA ARG A 179 1.33 5.05 2.61
C ARG A 179 -0.09 5.16 3.12
N ILE A 180 -1.04 5.47 2.23
CA ILE A 180 -2.47 5.55 2.56
C ILE A 180 -2.99 4.17 3.00
N ILE A 181 -2.75 3.13 2.21
CA ILE A 181 -3.18 1.76 2.52
C ILE A 181 -2.51 1.25 3.79
N ALA A 182 -1.21 1.49 3.99
CA ALA A 182 -0.53 1.13 5.24
C ALA A 182 -1.16 1.80 6.48
N GLY A 183 -1.52 3.08 6.37
CA GLY A 183 -2.24 3.82 7.40
C GLY A 183 -3.63 3.21 7.67
N ILE A 184 -4.42 2.94 6.63
CA ILE A 184 -5.75 2.31 6.74
C ILE A 184 -5.66 0.95 7.43
N LEU A 185 -4.74 0.08 7.01
CA LEU A 185 -4.56 -1.23 7.63
C LEU A 185 -4.23 -1.11 9.13
N SER A 186 -3.43 -0.11 9.49
CA SER A 186 -3.07 0.16 10.89
C SER A 186 -4.24 0.63 11.77
N LEU A 187 -5.36 1.04 11.15
CA LEU A 187 -6.61 1.42 11.82
C LEU A 187 -7.60 0.24 12.01
N LEU A 188 -7.27 -0.95 11.51
CA LEU A 188 -8.12 -2.14 11.58
C LEU A 188 -7.51 -3.19 12.52
N PRO A 189 -8.29 -4.04 13.20
CA PRO A 189 -7.74 -5.15 13.98
C PRO A 189 -6.94 -6.13 13.11
N VAL A 190 -5.94 -6.80 13.69
CA VAL A 190 -5.04 -7.72 12.97
C VAL A 190 -5.80 -8.86 12.28
N SER A 191 -6.82 -9.42 12.94
CA SER A 191 -7.67 -10.48 12.40
C SER A 191 -8.34 -10.03 11.09
N PHE A 192 -8.93 -8.84 11.08
CA PHE A 192 -9.65 -8.29 9.93
C PHE A 192 -8.71 -7.96 8.75
N ARG A 193 -7.48 -7.50 9.03
CA ARG A 193 -6.48 -7.18 7.99
C ARG A 193 -6.17 -8.35 7.07
N SER A 194 -6.18 -9.57 7.62
CA SER A 194 -5.84 -10.79 6.88
C SER A 194 -6.80 -11.09 5.73
N GLY A 195 -8.05 -10.65 5.84
CA GLY A 195 -9.07 -10.82 4.80
C GLY A 195 -9.06 -9.72 3.72
N ILE A 196 -8.23 -8.68 3.85
CA ILE A 196 -8.23 -7.56 2.91
C ILE A 196 -7.23 -7.80 1.78
N SER A 197 -7.76 -8.02 0.59
CA SER A 197 -6.97 -8.02 -0.63
C SER A 197 -6.77 -6.59 -1.14
N PHE A 198 -5.54 -6.21 -1.52
CA PHE A 198 -5.28 -4.89 -2.11
C PHE A 198 -4.12 -4.91 -3.11
N THR A 199 -4.07 -3.88 -3.93
CA THR A 199 -2.89 -3.50 -4.73
C THR A 199 -2.62 -2.01 -4.59
N THR A 200 -1.39 -1.56 -4.85
CA THR A 200 -1.00 -0.14 -4.76
C THR A 200 -0.71 0.48 -6.12
N GLY A 201 -0.98 -0.22 -7.22
CA GLY A 201 -0.76 0.34 -8.56
C GLY A 201 -1.16 -0.52 -9.74
N LEU A 202 -1.71 -1.73 -9.56
CA LEU A 202 -2.22 -2.51 -10.69
C LEU A 202 -3.56 -1.96 -11.18
N ILE A 203 -3.76 -1.97 -12.50
CA ILE A 203 -5.03 -1.64 -13.14
C ILE A 203 -6.12 -2.63 -12.68
N PRO A 204 -7.32 -2.13 -12.35
CA PRO A 204 -8.45 -2.98 -11.96
C PRO A 204 -8.74 -4.11 -12.95
N SER A 205 -8.67 -5.36 -12.50
CA SER A 205 -9.01 -6.56 -13.30
C SER A 205 -10.06 -7.44 -12.62
N ALA A 206 -10.96 -8.04 -13.39
CA ALA A 206 -11.94 -9.00 -12.87
C ALA A 206 -11.28 -10.30 -12.40
N GLN A 207 -10.14 -10.66 -13.00
CA GLN A 207 -9.35 -11.83 -12.60
C GLN A 207 -8.64 -11.63 -11.24
N ARG A 208 -8.49 -10.37 -10.80
CA ARG A 208 -7.82 -9.97 -9.57
C ARG A 208 -8.76 -9.11 -8.72
N PRO A 209 -9.73 -9.72 -8.03
CA PRO A 209 -10.75 -9.02 -7.27
C PRO A 209 -10.18 -8.44 -5.95
N PHE A 210 -9.25 -7.49 -6.04
CA PHE A 210 -8.75 -6.79 -4.86
C PHE A 210 -9.87 -5.92 -4.24
N ARG A 211 -9.98 -5.92 -2.91
CA ARG A 211 -10.91 -5.09 -2.14
C ARG A 211 -10.51 -3.62 -2.11
N ILE A 212 -9.23 -3.29 -2.20
CA ILE A 212 -8.74 -1.90 -2.30
C ILE A 212 -7.84 -1.77 -3.54
N GLN A 213 -8.15 -0.83 -4.43
CA GLN A 213 -7.41 -0.63 -5.68
C GLN A 213 -7.24 0.86 -5.98
N PRO A 214 -6.05 1.36 -6.32
CA PRO A 214 -5.90 2.69 -6.87
C PRO A 214 -6.34 2.75 -8.33
N PHE A 215 -6.68 3.94 -8.78
CA PHE A 215 -7.04 4.21 -10.15
C PHE A 215 -6.40 5.50 -10.66
N HIS A 216 -5.84 5.43 -11.88
CA HIS A 216 -5.10 6.51 -12.55
C HIS A 216 -5.64 6.86 -13.93
N GLY A 217 -6.77 6.28 -14.32
CA GLY A 217 -7.33 6.47 -15.66
C GLY A 217 -8.27 7.68 -15.77
N PRO A 218 -8.87 7.87 -16.95
CA PRO A 218 -9.86 8.91 -17.18
C PRO A 218 -11.15 8.64 -16.39
N PRO A 219 -11.92 9.69 -16.02
CA PRO A 219 -13.16 9.54 -15.26
C PRO A 219 -14.19 8.58 -15.90
N ILE A 220 -14.23 8.49 -17.22
CA ILE A 220 -15.17 7.61 -17.93
C ILE A 220 -14.93 6.13 -17.64
N GLU A 221 -13.67 5.74 -17.49
CA GLU A 221 -13.30 4.37 -17.14
C GLU A 221 -13.56 4.09 -15.66
N LEU A 222 -13.39 5.09 -14.79
CA LEU A 222 -13.77 4.98 -13.38
C LEU A 222 -15.28 4.70 -13.23
N GLU A 223 -16.13 5.44 -13.96
CA GLU A 223 -17.58 5.21 -13.96
C GLU A 223 -17.98 3.86 -14.55
N ARG A 224 -17.21 3.36 -15.54
CA ARG A 224 -17.37 1.99 -16.04
C ARG A 224 -17.06 0.95 -14.96
N ILE A 225 -15.92 1.09 -14.26
CA ILE A 225 -15.50 0.18 -13.17
C ILE A 225 -16.53 0.17 -12.04
N LYS A 226 -17.04 1.33 -11.64
CA LYS A 226 -18.12 1.44 -10.63
C LYS A 226 -19.32 0.58 -11.00
N ARG A 227 -19.84 0.75 -12.22
CA ARG A 227 -21.06 0.06 -12.69
C ARG A 227 -20.84 -1.45 -12.84
N GLU A 228 -19.76 -1.87 -13.47
CA GLU A 228 -19.50 -3.29 -13.74
C GLU A 228 -19.18 -4.10 -12.50
N ARG A 229 -18.58 -3.48 -11.48
CA ARG A 229 -18.04 -4.19 -10.30
C ARG A 229 -18.75 -3.85 -8.99
N GLY A 230 -19.77 -3.00 -9.02
CA GLY A 230 -20.37 -2.45 -7.81
C GLY A 230 -19.34 -1.76 -6.91
N ALA A 231 -18.34 -1.12 -7.52
CA ALA A 231 -17.22 -0.53 -6.79
C ALA A 231 -17.59 0.86 -6.26
N THR A 232 -17.11 1.18 -5.07
CA THR A 232 -17.22 2.53 -4.50
C THR A 232 -15.93 3.30 -4.76
N VAL A 233 -16.01 4.62 -4.82
CA VAL A 233 -14.86 5.47 -5.15
C VAL A 233 -14.64 6.50 -4.05
N VAL A 234 -13.40 6.58 -3.59
CA VAL A 234 -12.90 7.67 -2.76
C VAL A 234 -11.89 8.45 -3.59
N ASP A 235 -12.28 9.64 -4.03
CA ASP A 235 -11.48 10.53 -4.87
C ASP A 235 -10.88 11.64 -4.00
N PHE A 236 -9.58 11.54 -3.73
CA PHE A 236 -8.83 12.47 -2.88
C PHE A 236 -8.66 13.86 -3.49
N SER A 237 -9.01 14.05 -4.77
CA SER A 237 -9.00 15.37 -5.41
C SER A 237 -10.25 16.20 -5.10
N ARG A 238 -11.29 15.58 -4.51
CA ARG A 238 -12.56 16.22 -4.16
C ARG A 238 -12.55 16.68 -2.70
N SER A 239 -13.61 17.36 -2.28
CA SER A 239 -13.86 17.56 -0.86
C SER A 239 -14.31 16.25 -0.21
N PRO A 240 -13.83 15.89 0.99
CA PRO A 240 -14.32 14.71 1.67
C PRO A 240 -15.79 14.94 2.07
N ALA A 241 -16.68 14.03 1.64
CA ALA A 241 -18.02 13.88 2.20
C ALA A 241 -18.02 13.72 3.73
N GLU A 242 -19.10 14.18 4.37
CA GLU A 242 -19.34 13.90 5.77
C GLU A 242 -19.61 12.41 5.99
N LEU A 243 -19.23 11.90 7.16
CA LEU A 243 -19.60 10.54 7.52
C LEU A 243 -21.12 10.47 7.69
N PRO A 244 -21.80 9.45 7.14
CA PRO A 244 -23.24 9.32 7.28
C PRO A 244 -23.61 9.14 8.77
N ALA A 245 -24.78 9.62 9.18
CA ALA A 245 -25.28 9.43 10.55
C ALA A 245 -25.33 7.93 10.94
N GLY A 246 -25.62 7.07 9.98
CA GLY A 246 -25.60 5.60 10.09
C GLY A 246 -24.24 4.94 9.91
N ALA A 247 -23.13 5.69 9.94
CA ALA A 247 -21.79 5.13 9.70
C ALA A 247 -21.47 3.94 10.61
N HIS A 248 -20.64 3.04 10.09
CA HIS A 248 -20.21 1.84 10.79
C HIS A 248 -19.61 2.18 12.17
N PRO A 249 -20.00 1.47 13.26
CA PRO A 249 -19.54 1.81 14.61
C PRO A 249 -18.02 1.85 14.78
N TRP A 250 -17.30 0.95 14.09
CA TRP A 250 -15.83 1.01 14.08
C TRP A 250 -15.30 2.30 13.45
N THR A 251 -15.86 2.76 12.32
CA THR A 251 -15.47 4.03 11.69
C THR A 251 -15.68 5.19 12.66
N LYS A 252 -16.80 5.21 13.39
CA LYS A 252 -17.09 6.24 14.41
C LYS A 252 -16.08 6.20 15.56
N PHE A 253 -15.72 5.02 16.04
CA PHE A 253 -14.66 4.85 17.04
C PHE A 253 -13.32 5.39 16.53
N ILE A 254 -12.93 5.05 15.30
CA ILE A 254 -11.70 5.56 14.69
C ILE A 254 -11.77 7.08 14.50
N ALA A 255 -12.92 7.65 14.15
CA ALA A 255 -13.09 9.10 14.06
C ALA A 255 -12.81 9.79 15.41
N TYR A 256 -13.29 9.21 16.52
CA TYR A 256 -12.98 9.67 17.87
C TYR A 256 -11.48 9.58 18.21
N VAL A 257 -10.81 8.50 17.78
CA VAL A 257 -9.35 8.33 17.98
C VAL A 257 -8.56 9.35 17.17
N LEU A 258 -8.85 9.50 15.87
CA LEU A 258 -8.16 10.43 14.98
C LEU A 258 -8.36 11.89 15.40
N GLY A 259 -9.59 12.27 15.78
CA GLY A 259 -9.92 13.65 16.13
C GLY A 259 -9.22 14.17 17.41
N GLY A 260 -8.76 13.27 18.28
CA GLY A 260 -8.03 13.63 19.50
C GLY A 260 -6.64 13.04 19.60
N SER A 261 -6.08 12.51 18.49
CA SER A 261 -4.78 11.79 18.47
C SER A 261 -4.65 10.75 19.59
N ARG A 262 -5.74 10.03 19.90
CA ARG A 262 -5.84 9.13 21.07
C ARG A 262 -5.26 7.74 20.77
N TRP A 263 -4.06 7.70 20.22
CA TRP A 263 -3.41 6.46 19.75
C TRP A 263 -3.22 5.40 20.83
N HIS A 264 -3.12 5.83 22.09
CA HIS A 264 -3.00 4.93 23.23
C HIS A 264 -4.23 4.03 23.39
N LEU A 265 -5.44 4.50 23.06
CA LEU A 265 -6.67 3.69 23.10
C LEU A 265 -6.60 2.55 22.08
N LEU A 266 -6.20 2.86 20.84
CA LEU A 266 -6.06 1.86 19.78
C LEU A 266 -4.94 0.85 20.10
N LYS A 267 -3.81 1.33 20.64
CA LYS A 267 -2.71 0.46 21.09
C LYS A 267 -3.12 -0.45 22.24
N ALA A 268 -3.85 0.06 23.22
CA ALA A 268 -4.36 -0.73 24.33
C ALA A 268 -5.33 -1.81 23.83
N LEU A 269 -6.27 -1.42 22.95
CA LEU A 269 -7.23 -2.32 22.35
C LEU A 269 -6.57 -3.48 21.57
N PHE A 270 -5.55 -3.22 20.76
CA PHE A 270 -4.88 -4.27 19.98
C PHE A 270 -3.86 -5.10 20.77
N ARG A 271 -3.59 -4.76 22.03
CA ARG A 271 -2.77 -5.57 22.95
C ARG A 271 -3.61 -6.58 23.75
N ARG A 272 -4.92 -6.45 23.73
CA ARG A 272 -5.85 -7.34 24.42
C ARG A 272 -5.84 -8.72 23.78
N GLU A 273 -5.49 -9.74 24.55
CA GLU A 273 -5.54 -11.15 24.12
C GLU A 273 -6.98 -11.67 24.05
N ASP A 274 -7.89 -11.05 24.81
CA ASP A 274 -9.31 -11.37 24.87
C ASP A 274 -10.14 -10.69 23.77
N LEU A 275 -9.49 -10.00 22.82
CA LEU A 275 -10.21 -9.33 21.74
C LEU A 275 -10.92 -10.39 20.86
N PRO A 276 -12.25 -10.27 20.65
CA PRO A 276 -12.96 -11.17 19.76
C PRO A 276 -12.30 -11.20 18.37
N LYS A 277 -12.16 -12.39 17.78
CA LYS A 277 -11.72 -12.50 16.38
C LYS A 277 -12.75 -11.82 15.50
N CYS A 278 -12.40 -10.63 15.01
CA CYS A 278 -13.22 -9.85 14.09
C CYS A 278 -12.74 -10.18 12.68
N ASP A 279 -13.14 -11.34 12.15
CA ASP A 279 -12.74 -11.78 10.81
C ASP A 279 -13.64 -11.16 9.72
N ASP A 280 -14.78 -10.59 10.12
CA ASP A 280 -15.77 -9.96 9.24
C ASP A 280 -16.26 -8.58 9.74
N SER A 281 -17.12 -7.96 8.92
CA SER A 281 -17.67 -6.63 9.22
C SER A 281 -18.58 -6.64 10.45
N SER A 282 -19.34 -7.73 10.66
CA SER A 282 -20.27 -7.87 11.79
C SER A 282 -19.55 -7.94 13.14
N GLY A 283 -18.47 -8.72 13.24
CA GLY A 283 -17.62 -8.75 14.42
C GLY A 283 -17.01 -7.39 14.72
N LEU A 284 -16.54 -6.69 13.67
CA LEU A 284 -15.98 -5.35 13.82
C LEU A 284 -17.05 -4.30 14.21
N GLN A 285 -18.29 -4.47 13.74
CA GLN A 285 -19.43 -3.66 14.16
C GLN A 285 -19.68 -3.81 15.66
N ALA A 286 -19.72 -5.04 16.17
CA ALA A 286 -19.91 -5.32 17.59
C ALA A 286 -18.77 -4.71 18.43
N LEU A 287 -17.52 -4.92 18.01
CA LEU A 287 -16.35 -4.36 18.68
C LEU A 287 -16.38 -2.82 18.70
N GLY A 288 -16.76 -2.19 17.58
CA GLY A 288 -16.89 -0.74 17.49
C GLY A 288 -17.93 -0.17 18.45
N ARG A 289 -19.08 -0.85 18.64
CA ARG A 289 -20.10 -0.45 19.63
C ARG A 289 -19.56 -0.54 21.05
N LEU A 290 -18.90 -1.64 21.40
CA LEU A 290 -18.29 -1.82 22.73
C LEU A 290 -17.28 -0.71 23.03
N CYS A 291 -16.40 -0.38 22.08
CA CYS A 291 -15.42 0.68 22.26
C CYS A 291 -16.07 2.06 22.46
N LEU A 292 -17.14 2.35 21.70
CA LEU A 292 -17.90 3.60 21.86
C LEU A 292 -18.62 3.67 23.20
N GLU A 293 -19.22 2.58 23.67
CA GLU A 293 -19.86 2.49 24.99
C GLU A 293 -18.85 2.71 26.12
N GLU A 294 -17.65 2.12 26.02
CA GLU A 294 -16.55 2.30 26.98
C GLU A 294 -16.07 3.75 27.04
N ILE A 295 -16.00 4.44 25.90
CA ILE A 295 -15.68 5.88 25.83
C ILE A 295 -16.76 6.70 26.55
N VAL A 296 -18.03 6.44 26.28
CA VAL A 296 -19.15 7.15 26.93
C VAL A 296 -19.09 6.95 28.45
N TYR A 297 -18.90 5.72 28.90
CA TYR A 297 -18.77 5.40 30.33
C TYR A 297 -17.57 6.09 30.99
N SER A 298 -16.41 6.08 30.32
CA SER A 298 -15.19 6.70 30.83
C SER A 298 -15.24 8.23 30.84
N SER A 299 -16.06 8.83 29.97
CA SER A 299 -16.20 10.29 29.86
C SER A 299 -17.09 10.94 30.92
N GLY A 300 -17.75 10.16 31.80
CA GLY A 300 -18.29 10.70 33.05
C GLY A 300 -19.71 11.24 33.01
N VAL A 301 -20.66 10.52 32.40
CA VAL A 301 -22.02 10.49 32.99
C VAL A 301 -21.96 9.53 34.18
N PRO A 302 -22.25 9.96 35.43
CA PRO A 302 -22.02 9.11 36.59
C PRO A 302 -22.93 7.86 36.64
N LYS A 303 -22.26 6.70 36.73
CA LYS A 303 -22.60 5.40 37.37
C LYS A 303 -23.72 4.52 36.75
N ILE A 304 -23.37 3.25 36.52
CA ILE A 304 -23.84 2.06 37.28
C ILE A 304 -22.74 0.99 37.17
N LYS A 305 -22.31 0.47 38.32
CA LYS A 305 -21.41 -0.68 38.44
C LYS A 305 -22.08 -1.89 37.78
N HIS A 306 -21.44 -2.54 36.80
CA HIS A 306 -21.48 -4.00 36.51
C HIS A 306 -20.89 -4.27 35.11
N THR A 307 -19.59 -4.54 35.01
CA THR A 307 -18.92 -4.94 33.77
C THR A 307 -17.96 -6.10 34.01
N ALA A 308 -18.50 -7.19 34.57
CA ALA A 308 -17.85 -8.50 34.53
C ALA A 308 -18.75 -9.59 33.88
N ASP A 309 -20.07 -9.40 33.80
CA ASP A 309 -21.00 -10.48 33.36
C ASP A 309 -21.49 -10.38 31.90
N ARG A 310 -20.99 -9.46 31.06
CA ARG A 310 -21.72 -9.10 29.82
C ARG A 310 -21.20 -9.67 28.49
N LEU A 311 -20.28 -10.64 28.51
CA LEU A 311 -19.73 -11.25 27.28
C LEU A 311 -20.22 -12.68 26.95
N GLU A 312 -21.18 -13.26 27.69
CA GLU A 312 -21.66 -14.63 27.42
C GLU A 312 -22.96 -14.76 26.60
N VAL A 313 -23.57 -13.68 26.10
CA VAL A 313 -24.86 -13.79 25.39
C VAL A 313 -24.75 -13.34 23.93
N THR A 314 -24.28 -14.22 23.04
CA THR A 314 -24.73 -14.31 21.61
C THR A 314 -24.05 -15.47 20.84
N ALA A 315 -23.93 -16.64 21.45
CA ALA A 315 -23.45 -17.85 20.75
C ALA A 315 -24.24 -19.11 21.14
N ALA A 316 -25.59 -19.03 21.17
CA ALA A 316 -26.43 -20.21 21.20
C ALA A 316 -27.88 -19.84 20.83
N ARG A 317 -28.28 -20.11 19.58
CA ARG A 317 -29.62 -20.58 19.16
C ARG A 317 -29.79 -20.40 17.65
N HIS A 318 -29.44 -21.44 16.89
CA HIS A 318 -30.24 -21.82 15.75
C HIS A 318 -30.66 -23.29 15.93
N LEU A 319 -31.90 -23.44 16.40
CA LEU A 319 -32.67 -24.66 16.29
C LEU A 319 -33.02 -24.88 14.82
N THR A 320 -32.95 -26.13 14.41
CA THR A 320 -33.56 -26.70 13.20
C THR A 320 -35.05 -26.34 13.10
N PRO A 321 -35.57 -26.26 11.86
CA PRO A 321 -36.76 -27.05 11.57
C PRO A 321 -36.68 -27.79 10.23
N ASP A 322 -37.07 -29.05 10.35
CA ASP A 322 -37.89 -29.90 9.48
C ASP A 322 -38.02 -29.65 7.97
N ALA A 323 -38.01 -30.79 7.29
CA ALA A 323 -38.12 -30.99 5.85
C ALA A 323 -39.57 -31.03 5.35
N ALA A 324 -39.81 -30.50 4.15
CA ALA A 324 -40.88 -30.92 3.21
C ALA A 324 -40.58 -30.36 1.80
N PRO A 325 -41.16 -30.91 0.71
CA PRO A 325 -40.40 -31.37 -0.46
C PRO A 325 -40.33 -30.37 -1.62
N GLN A 326 -39.26 -30.48 -2.41
CA GLN A 326 -39.08 -29.78 -3.68
C GLN A 326 -40.05 -30.32 -4.76
N PRO A 327 -40.66 -29.45 -5.59
CA PRO A 327 -41.34 -29.88 -6.80
C PRO A 327 -40.33 -30.13 -7.94
N ALA A 328 -40.69 -31.10 -8.78
CA ALA A 328 -39.92 -31.65 -9.87
C ALA A 328 -39.46 -30.61 -10.92
N VAL A 329 -38.22 -30.79 -11.36
CA VAL A 329 -37.64 -30.17 -12.56
C VAL A 329 -38.08 -30.97 -13.78
N PRO A 330 -38.65 -30.37 -14.84
CA PRO A 330 -38.69 -31.00 -16.15
C PRO A 330 -37.40 -30.70 -16.91
N SER A 331 -36.75 -31.77 -17.38
CA SER A 331 -35.77 -31.72 -18.47
C SER A 331 -36.41 -31.11 -19.72
N PRO A 332 -35.61 -30.45 -20.56
CA PRO A 332 -35.59 -30.89 -21.95
C PRO A 332 -34.16 -31.06 -22.47
N ASP A 333 -33.98 -32.23 -23.08
CA ASP A 333 -33.06 -32.44 -24.19
C ASP A 333 -33.26 -31.36 -25.26
N GLU A 334 -32.17 -30.80 -25.77
CA GLU A 334 -32.01 -30.42 -27.18
C GLU A 334 -30.57 -29.90 -27.40
N GLU A 335 -29.71 -30.77 -27.93
CA GLU A 335 -28.66 -30.38 -28.88
C GLU A 335 -29.35 -29.69 -30.09
N PRO A 336 -28.77 -28.64 -30.69
CA PRO A 336 -27.67 -28.89 -31.62
C PRO A 336 -26.64 -27.74 -31.83
N SER A 337 -25.57 -28.17 -32.49
CA SER A 337 -24.87 -27.45 -33.57
C SER A 337 -23.58 -26.71 -33.19
N GLU A 338 -22.48 -27.39 -33.53
CA GLU A 338 -21.21 -26.82 -33.95
C GLU A 338 -21.40 -25.62 -34.88
N LEU A 339 -20.79 -24.49 -34.52
CA LEU A 339 -20.39 -23.44 -35.46
C LEU A 339 -19.03 -22.91 -35.03
N ALA A 340 -18.04 -23.17 -35.88
CA ALA A 340 -16.64 -22.79 -35.72
C ALA A 340 -16.45 -21.26 -35.61
N PRO A 341 -15.47 -20.77 -34.82
CA PRO A 341 -15.10 -19.37 -34.86
C PRO A 341 -14.17 -19.09 -36.05
N ALA A 342 -14.62 -18.20 -36.93
CA ALA A 342 -13.81 -17.57 -37.95
C ALA A 342 -12.72 -16.71 -37.32
N VAL A 343 -11.48 -16.95 -37.75
CA VAL A 343 -10.28 -16.16 -37.47
C VAL A 343 -10.33 -14.86 -38.28
N PRO A 344 -10.18 -13.67 -37.67
CA PRO A 344 -9.77 -12.48 -38.39
C PRO A 344 -8.26 -12.27 -38.25
N SER A 345 -7.56 -12.34 -39.39
CA SER A 345 -6.19 -11.89 -39.54
C SER A 345 -6.04 -10.38 -39.27
N PRO A 346 -4.87 -9.92 -38.81
CA PRO A 346 -4.64 -8.52 -38.42
C PRO A 346 -4.43 -7.60 -39.63
N SER A 347 -5.18 -6.51 -39.67
CA SER A 347 -4.95 -5.39 -40.58
C SER A 347 -3.85 -4.47 -40.05
N SER A 348 -2.79 -4.34 -40.84
CA SER A 348 -1.69 -3.41 -40.73
C SER A 348 -2.03 -2.04 -41.33
N SER A 349 -1.93 -0.97 -40.53
CA SER A 349 -1.64 0.43 -40.87
C SER A 349 -1.93 1.23 -39.58
N GLU A 350 -1.23 2.30 -39.19
CA GLU A 350 -0.67 3.37 -39.98
C GLU A 350 0.24 4.22 -39.08
N THR A 351 1.32 4.72 -39.66
CA THR A 351 2.33 5.59 -39.07
C THR A 351 1.76 6.97 -38.71
N GLY A 352 1.63 7.24 -37.40
CA GLY A 352 1.24 8.54 -36.86
C GLY A 352 2.44 9.47 -36.65
N LYS A 353 2.43 10.59 -37.38
CA LYS A 353 3.42 11.65 -37.44
C LYS A 353 3.68 12.32 -36.07
N THR A 354 4.97 12.52 -35.77
CA THR A 354 5.49 13.40 -34.73
C THR A 354 5.19 14.87 -35.07
N HIS A 355 4.47 15.58 -34.20
CA HIS A 355 4.38 17.03 -34.21
C HIS A 355 5.33 17.61 -33.16
N GLY A 356 6.35 18.33 -33.63
CA GLY A 356 7.23 19.15 -32.81
C GLY A 356 6.54 20.46 -32.45
N TYR A 357 6.56 20.81 -31.17
CA TYR A 357 6.25 22.14 -30.69
C TYR A 357 7.56 22.90 -30.43
N PRO A 358 7.67 24.19 -30.84
CA PRO A 358 8.85 24.99 -30.59
C PRO A 358 8.86 25.52 -29.16
N LEU A 359 10.02 25.37 -28.51
CA LEU A 359 10.39 26.06 -27.27
C LEU A 359 10.80 27.50 -27.62
N GLY A 360 10.12 28.49 -27.03
CA GLY A 360 10.50 29.90 -27.10
C GLY A 360 9.90 30.68 -25.94
N GLY A 361 10.75 31.24 -25.09
CA GLY A 361 10.36 32.07 -23.96
C GLY A 361 11.54 32.36 -23.04
N ASP A 362 12.24 33.46 -23.32
CA ASP A 362 13.35 34.00 -22.53
C ASP A 362 12.95 34.41 -21.10
N PRO A 363 13.92 34.50 -20.16
CA PRO A 363 13.67 34.66 -18.74
C PRO A 363 13.40 36.11 -18.34
N LEU A 364 12.37 36.29 -17.50
CA LEU A 364 12.11 37.55 -16.81
C LEU A 364 13.10 37.76 -15.66
N ASN A 365 13.74 38.92 -15.72
CA ASN A 365 14.64 39.56 -14.77
C ASN A 365 13.94 39.89 -13.43
N PRO A 366 14.50 39.54 -12.26
CA PRO A 366 14.07 40.11 -10.98
C PRO A 366 15.17 41.03 -10.43
N ALA A 367 15.03 42.33 -10.68
CA ALA A 367 15.68 43.37 -9.89
C ALA A 367 14.67 43.95 -8.90
N ASN A 368 15.16 44.34 -7.72
CA ASN A 368 14.47 44.91 -6.56
C ASN A 368 13.71 43.93 -5.66
N ARG A 369 14.35 43.57 -4.53
CA ARG A 369 13.74 43.76 -3.22
C ARG A 369 14.78 44.12 -2.17
N SER A 370 14.40 45.16 -1.43
CA SER A 370 15.16 45.91 -0.45
C SER A 370 15.29 45.15 0.87
N SER A 371 16.40 45.45 1.53
CA SER A 371 16.77 45.19 2.93
C SER A 371 15.60 45.29 3.92
N ALA A 372 15.38 44.22 4.69
CA ALA A 372 14.66 44.28 5.96
C ALA A 372 15.36 43.39 7.00
N SER A 373 15.59 44.03 8.14
CA SER A 373 16.18 43.65 9.42
C SER A 373 16.10 42.19 9.88
N GLU A 374 17.18 41.78 10.54
CA GLU A 374 17.34 40.60 11.38
C GLU A 374 16.27 40.56 12.50
N ASP A 375 15.38 39.57 12.43
CA ASP A 375 14.59 39.12 13.58
C ASP A 375 14.48 37.59 13.50
N SER A 376 15.51 36.90 14.01
CA SER A 376 15.77 35.47 13.83
C SER A 376 15.02 34.55 14.81
N GLY A 377 13.97 35.04 15.48
CA GLY A 377 13.23 34.29 16.49
C GLY A 377 11.96 33.57 16.04
N GLY A 378 11.40 33.87 14.86
CA GLY A 378 10.02 33.48 14.51
C GLY A 378 9.84 32.22 13.63
N ALA A 379 10.86 31.84 12.85
CA ALA A 379 10.69 30.82 11.80
C ALA A 379 10.59 29.37 12.32
N ALA A 380 11.10 29.08 13.53
CA ALA A 380 11.13 27.71 14.08
C ALA A 380 9.73 27.14 14.41
N SER A 381 8.69 27.98 14.43
CA SER A 381 7.34 27.61 14.86
C SER A 381 6.33 27.54 13.72
N ASP A 382 6.70 27.87 12.47
CA ASP A 382 5.77 27.79 11.34
C ASP A 382 5.53 26.32 10.93
N PRO A 383 4.30 25.79 11.08
CA PRO A 383 3.98 24.42 10.70
C PRO A 383 4.19 24.13 9.20
N ALA A 384 4.03 25.15 8.33
CA ALA A 384 4.24 25.00 6.90
C ALA A 384 5.73 24.84 6.57
N ALA A 385 6.59 25.66 7.17
CA ALA A 385 8.04 25.54 7.08
C ALA A 385 8.54 24.16 7.57
N LEU A 386 8.08 23.71 8.75
CA LEU A 386 8.42 22.40 9.30
C LEU A 386 8.04 21.25 8.34
N ARG A 387 6.87 21.36 7.70
CA ARG A 387 6.39 20.37 6.72
C ARG A 387 7.28 20.32 5.47
N LEU A 388 7.65 21.47 4.92
CA LEU A 388 8.52 21.54 3.75
C LEU A 388 9.91 20.97 4.04
N TRP A 389 10.50 21.33 5.17
CA TRP A 389 11.78 20.77 5.62
C TRP A 389 11.71 19.26 5.85
N SER A 390 10.61 18.76 6.44
CA SER A 390 10.41 17.32 6.64
C SER A 390 10.32 16.56 5.30
N ILE A 391 9.66 17.14 4.29
CA ILE A 391 9.57 16.55 2.95
C ILE A 391 10.96 16.53 2.28
N ALA A 392 11.73 17.61 2.41
CA ALA A 392 13.07 17.69 1.85
C ALA A 392 14.01 16.66 2.49
N ALA A 393 13.99 16.54 3.82
CA ALA A 393 14.78 15.54 4.55
C ALA A 393 14.40 14.10 4.16
N GLU A 394 13.11 13.81 3.97
CA GLU A 394 12.65 12.49 3.51
C GLU A 394 13.14 12.18 2.08
N HIS A 395 13.08 13.16 1.18
CA HIS A 395 13.55 12.99 -0.20
C HIS A 395 15.06 12.71 -0.23
N ALA A 396 15.82 13.43 0.59
CA ALA A 396 17.26 13.23 0.75
C ALA A 396 17.57 11.81 1.27
N PHE A 397 16.81 11.34 2.28
CA PHE A 397 16.95 9.99 2.84
C PHE A 397 16.61 8.89 1.82
N LEU A 398 15.54 9.05 1.04
CA LEU A 398 15.15 8.09 0.00
C LEU A 398 16.20 8.02 -1.12
N ALA A 399 16.67 9.17 -1.60
CA ALA A 399 17.72 9.23 -2.61
C ALA A 399 19.01 8.54 -2.13
N TRP A 400 19.37 8.71 -0.85
CA TRP A 400 20.50 8.01 -0.25
C TRP A 400 20.27 6.49 -0.17
N GLN A 401 19.07 6.03 0.21
CA GLN A 401 18.75 4.60 0.27
C GLN A 401 18.76 3.91 -1.11
N GLU A 402 18.35 4.63 -2.16
CA GLU A 402 18.32 4.12 -3.53
C GLU A 402 19.71 3.97 -4.17
N GLY A 403 20.75 4.56 -3.56
CA GLY A 403 22.14 4.41 -3.99
C GLY A 403 22.76 5.66 -4.63
N PRO A 404 24.03 5.57 -5.08
CA PRO A 404 24.85 6.73 -5.43
C PRO A 404 24.31 7.57 -6.58
N GLU A 405 23.73 6.94 -7.61
CA GLU A 405 23.14 7.69 -8.74
C GLU A 405 21.91 8.49 -8.32
N SER A 406 21.08 7.93 -7.43
CA SER A 406 19.91 8.66 -6.93
C SER A 406 20.32 9.81 -6.04
N PHE A 407 21.32 9.58 -5.19
CA PHE A 407 21.90 10.62 -4.35
C PHE A 407 22.53 11.76 -5.16
N ALA A 408 23.31 11.47 -6.21
CA ALA A 408 23.90 12.49 -7.08
C ALA A 408 22.83 13.36 -7.79
N ARG A 409 21.72 12.76 -8.22
CA ARG A 409 20.59 13.52 -8.78
C ARG A 409 19.91 14.42 -7.75
N PHE A 410 19.76 13.94 -6.51
CA PHE A 410 19.28 14.77 -5.42
C PHE A 410 20.20 15.97 -5.19
N GLN A 411 21.53 15.76 -5.15
CA GLN A 411 22.51 16.84 -5.02
C GLN A 411 22.37 17.88 -6.14
N ALA A 412 22.22 17.44 -7.39
CA ALA A 412 22.02 18.34 -8.54
C ALA A 412 20.72 19.17 -8.43
N GLN A 413 19.69 18.65 -7.76
CA GLN A 413 18.42 19.34 -7.53
C GLN A 413 18.40 20.16 -6.24
N TRP A 414 19.39 19.97 -5.34
CA TRP A 414 19.36 20.53 -3.99
C TRP A 414 19.33 22.05 -4.00
N ALA A 415 20.13 22.71 -4.85
CA ALA A 415 20.13 24.18 -4.93
C ALA A 415 18.73 24.75 -5.28
N THR A 416 18.00 24.08 -6.18
CA THR A 416 16.63 24.47 -6.55
C THR A 416 15.62 24.16 -5.44
N LEU A 417 15.78 23.05 -4.72
CA LEU A 417 14.93 22.72 -3.58
C LEU A 417 15.18 23.69 -2.41
N ARG A 418 16.44 23.96 -2.10
CA ARG A 418 16.89 24.83 -1.01
C ARG A 418 16.38 26.25 -1.16
N SER A 419 16.37 26.81 -2.37
CA SER A 419 15.84 28.17 -2.63
C SER A 419 14.34 28.31 -2.39
N ARG A 420 13.61 27.19 -2.26
CA ARG A 420 12.18 27.14 -1.94
C ARG A 420 11.91 26.83 -0.47
N LEU A 421 12.94 26.50 0.32
CA LEU A 421 12.79 26.17 1.73
C LEU A 421 12.94 27.43 2.59
N PRO A 422 12.01 27.69 3.52
CA PRO A 422 12.07 28.87 4.36
C PRO A 422 13.16 28.73 5.43
N GLY A 423 14.02 29.75 5.54
CA GLY A 423 14.99 29.87 6.63
C GLY A 423 16.03 28.74 6.69
N ALA A 424 16.57 28.51 7.88
CA ALA A 424 17.43 27.37 8.20
C ALA A 424 16.59 26.12 8.52
N ILE A 425 17.20 24.94 8.45
CA ILE A 425 16.53 23.70 8.86
C ILE A 425 16.22 23.76 10.37
N PRO A 426 14.97 23.51 10.80
CA PRO A 426 14.65 23.46 12.22
C PRO A 426 15.38 22.29 12.90
N ASP A 427 15.95 22.51 14.09
CA ASP A 427 16.68 21.50 14.87
C ASP A 427 15.89 20.20 15.07
N THR A 428 14.56 20.31 15.17
CA THR A 428 13.65 19.17 15.31
C THR A 428 13.67 18.28 14.07
N VAL A 429 13.69 18.87 12.87
CA VAL A 429 13.75 18.15 11.59
C VAL A 429 15.15 17.58 11.39
N LEU A 430 16.19 18.37 11.64
CA LEU A 430 17.58 17.92 11.53
C LEU A 430 17.86 16.75 12.48
N GLY A 431 17.45 16.85 13.74
CA GLY A 431 17.60 15.79 14.72
C GLY A 431 16.83 14.51 14.36
N ALA A 432 15.64 14.63 13.76
CA ALA A 432 14.89 13.49 13.24
C ALA A 432 15.60 12.82 12.04
N ALA A 433 16.09 13.61 11.09
CA ALA A 433 16.86 13.12 9.95
C ALA A 433 18.13 12.39 10.42
N VAL A 434 18.95 13.03 11.26
CA VAL A 434 20.19 12.46 11.81
C VAL A 434 19.94 11.12 12.51
N ARG A 435 18.91 11.03 13.37
CA ARG A 435 18.55 9.76 14.02
C ARG A 435 18.24 8.66 13.00
N ARG A 436 17.42 8.98 12.00
CA ARG A 436 17.02 8.02 10.97
C ARG A 436 18.18 7.53 10.11
N PHE A 437 19.14 8.41 9.79
CA PHE A 437 20.37 8.01 9.11
C PHE A 437 21.27 7.15 9.99
N LYS A 438 21.42 7.48 11.28
CA LYS A 438 22.17 6.65 12.23
C LYS A 438 21.58 5.25 12.34
N ASP A 439 20.26 5.14 12.44
CA ASP A 439 19.55 3.86 12.48
C ASP A 439 19.79 3.05 11.20
N ALA A 440 19.81 3.71 10.04
CA ALA A 440 20.08 3.05 8.76
C ALA A 440 21.55 2.63 8.58
N LEU A 441 22.50 3.36 9.15
CA LEU A 441 23.93 3.01 9.17
C LEU A 441 24.26 1.90 10.18
N ALA A 442 23.44 1.73 11.22
CA ALA A 442 23.60 0.65 12.20
C ALA A 442 23.23 -0.73 11.64
N CYS A 443 22.53 -0.79 10.49
CA CYS A 443 22.30 -2.04 9.77
C CYS A 443 23.60 -2.52 9.11
N PRO A 444 23.98 -3.80 9.27
CA PRO A 444 25.22 -4.32 8.70
C PRO A 444 25.23 -4.15 7.16
N PRO A 445 26.33 -3.68 6.56
CA PRO A 445 26.42 -3.50 5.12
C PRO A 445 26.22 -4.84 4.41
N THR A 446 25.41 -4.85 3.36
CA THR A 446 25.39 -5.98 2.41
C THR A 446 26.72 -6.01 1.65
N ALA A 447 27.14 -7.18 1.16
CA ALA A 447 28.43 -7.36 0.48
C ALA A 447 28.65 -6.44 -0.75
N GLU A 448 27.59 -5.86 -1.30
CA GLU A 448 27.62 -4.89 -2.41
C GLU A 448 27.67 -3.41 -1.97
N ASN A 449 27.47 -3.11 -0.68
CA ASN A 449 27.49 -1.74 -0.17
C ASN A 449 28.75 -1.50 0.66
N ASP A 450 29.77 -0.88 0.06
CA ASP A 450 30.91 -0.34 0.81
C ASP A 450 30.41 0.69 1.83
N GLY A 451 30.44 0.32 3.12
CA GLY A 451 30.03 1.18 4.23
C GLY A 451 30.74 2.55 4.22
N THR A 452 31.93 2.61 3.63
CA THR A 452 32.72 3.85 3.47
C THR A 452 32.01 4.85 2.55
N VAL A 453 31.40 4.39 1.45
CA VAL A 453 30.66 5.23 0.51
C VAL A 453 29.41 5.80 1.18
N ARG A 454 28.67 4.97 1.92
CA ARG A 454 27.46 5.42 2.63
C ARG A 454 27.75 6.43 3.73
N ILE A 455 28.84 6.24 4.48
CA ILE A 455 29.29 7.20 5.50
C ILE A 455 29.69 8.53 4.84
N ARG A 456 30.38 8.49 3.70
CA ARG A 456 30.74 9.71 2.94
C ARG A 456 29.49 10.46 2.48
N GLN A 457 28.55 9.76 1.83
CA GLN A 457 27.29 10.35 1.37
C GLN A 457 26.46 10.91 2.52
N PHE A 458 26.49 10.26 3.69
CA PHE A 458 25.82 10.79 4.88
C PHE A 458 26.45 12.11 5.35
N ARG A 459 27.78 12.22 5.38
CA ARG A 459 28.47 13.48 5.70
C ARG A 459 28.16 14.58 4.68
N GLU A 460 28.17 14.24 3.40
CA GLU A 460 27.79 15.18 2.32
C GLU A 460 26.35 15.65 2.49
N LEU A 461 25.43 14.75 2.81
CA LEU A 461 24.03 15.09 3.04
C LEU A 461 23.84 15.97 4.28
N LEU A 462 24.56 15.70 5.37
CA LEU A 462 24.53 16.58 6.53
C LEU A 462 24.99 17.99 6.15
N SER A 463 26.14 18.10 5.48
CA SER A 463 26.67 19.40 5.04
C SER A 463 25.70 20.16 4.13
N LEU A 464 25.01 19.45 3.22
CA LEU A 464 23.97 20.05 2.38
C LEU A 464 22.77 20.57 3.19
N LEU A 465 22.41 19.91 4.29
CA LEU A 465 21.29 20.30 5.15
C LEU A 465 21.66 21.41 6.15
N THR A 466 22.93 21.49 6.59
CA THR A 466 23.37 22.41 7.65
C THR A 466 24.04 23.69 7.15
N GLU A 467 24.41 23.79 5.87
CA GLU A 467 25.23 24.90 5.31
C GLU A 467 26.63 25.05 5.94
N GLU A 468 26.99 24.17 6.87
CA GLU A 468 28.32 23.88 7.45
C GLU A 468 28.66 22.41 7.19
#